data_AF-A0A1Q5Q8J8-F1
#
_entry.id   AF-A0A1Q5Q8J8-F1
#
_cell.length_a   1.000
_cell.length_b   1.000
_cell.length_c   1.000
_cell.angle_alpha   90.00
_cell.angle_beta   90.00
_cell.angle_gamma   90.00
#
_symmetry.space_group_name_H-M   'P 1'
#
loop_
_entity.id
_entity.type
_entity.pdbx_description
1 polymer ?
#
loop_
_entity_poly.entity_id
_entity_poly.type
_entity_poly.pdbx_seq_one_letter_code
_entity_poly.pdbx_strand_id
1 'polypeptide(L)'
;MEEKSKSSSFYILNAGALLLILSVVGSTFRFMVISATLVSWLQTQWLRYTSLLKKRRSARLAAAADEARTRHRTQVADISESIGENVISLLDQRRERALKLSQERERKRHDHEQVVMKRVMEHLIAFQESQERERINKDQQLKAREDNILARERKSKQAEEALQALQKKLEEREQRLKAAEDSSARKIHLQQEEFRTQAIQPAVVAFNPTPVKFTLPSDLLEYAGDLELYFTCIGVTKKGTRCRQSMISNADKSAAAGRIARMKSSNCEAALFELNALRELADWMLCPLWHRYKLPQGPEIASRWYFELSDARARLKSQANALTPNKGFGAASTPSTGVASVFSSSNTSSTGTAASVQSVSYTGSGFQSMSPPGAGQLFQKPAARNLTPMFEAMARQPR
;
A
#
# COMPACT_ATOMS: atom_id res chain seq x y z
N MET A 1 6.03 -145.62 70.38
CA MET A 1 5.85 -144.58 69.36
C MET A 1 4.75 -145.07 68.43
N GLU A 2 3.51 -144.64 68.67
CA GLU A 2 2.36 -145.04 67.86
C GLU A 2 2.09 -143.96 66.82
N GLU A 3 2.48 -144.25 65.58
CA GLU A 3 2.06 -143.49 64.41
C GLU A 3 0.54 -143.66 64.26
N LYS A 4 -0.22 -142.62 64.61
CA LYS A 4 -1.63 -142.53 64.23
C LYS A 4 -1.70 -142.39 62.71
N SER A 5 -1.95 -143.51 62.05
CA SER A 5 -2.33 -143.60 60.64
C SER A 5 -3.54 -142.71 60.40
N LYS A 6 -3.30 -141.50 59.88
CA LYS A 6 -4.36 -140.59 59.46
C LYS A 6 -5.13 -141.28 58.34
N SER A 7 -6.41 -141.55 58.59
CA SER A 7 -7.27 -142.29 57.66
C SER A 7 -7.32 -141.57 56.31
N SER A 8 -7.25 -142.34 55.22
CA SER A 8 -7.39 -141.86 53.84
C SER A 8 -8.65 -141.03 53.61
N SER A 9 -9.71 -141.28 54.41
CA SER A 9 -10.94 -140.50 54.41
C SER A 9 -10.76 -139.03 54.80
N PHE A 10 -9.78 -138.68 55.63
CA PHE A 10 -9.49 -137.29 56.02
C PHE A 10 -8.88 -136.48 54.86
N TYR A 11 -8.06 -137.13 54.03
CA TYR A 11 -7.46 -136.50 52.85
C TYR A 11 -8.50 -136.26 51.76
N ILE A 12 -9.45 -137.19 51.56
CA ILE A 12 -10.52 -137.03 50.57
C ILE A 12 -11.48 -135.90 50.98
N LEU A 13 -11.83 -135.79 52.26
CA LEU A 13 -12.65 -134.69 52.77
C LEU A 13 -11.97 -133.33 52.65
N ASN A 14 -10.68 -133.24 52.98
CA ASN A 14 -9.93 -132.00 52.81
C ASN A 14 -9.76 -131.62 51.34
N ALA A 15 -9.51 -132.59 50.44
CA ALA A 15 -9.44 -132.34 49.01
C ALA A 15 -10.79 -131.87 48.45
N GLY A 16 -11.91 -132.47 48.87
CA GLY A 16 -13.25 -132.05 48.49
C GLY A 16 -13.63 -130.66 49.00
N ALA A 17 -13.30 -130.34 50.26
CA ALA A 17 -13.51 -129.01 50.83
C ALA A 17 -12.67 -127.94 50.12
N LEU A 18 -11.41 -128.26 49.79
CA LEU A 18 -10.51 -127.35 49.07
C LEU A 18 -10.99 -127.11 47.63
N LEU A 19 -11.51 -128.13 46.94
CA LEU A 19 -12.14 -127.98 45.63
C LEU A 19 -13.40 -127.11 45.66
N LEU A 20 -14.24 -127.23 46.69
CA LEU A 20 -15.40 -126.36 46.89
C LEU A 20 -15.00 -124.90 47.14
N ILE A 21 -14.00 -124.66 47.99
CA ILE A 21 -13.46 -123.31 48.24
C ILE A 21 -12.87 -122.73 46.95
N LEU A 22 -12.08 -123.49 46.20
CA LEU A 22 -11.54 -123.05 44.91
C LEU A 22 -12.62 -122.77 43.87
N SER A 23 -13.74 -123.52 43.89
CA SER A 23 -14.89 -123.27 43.01
C SER A 23 -15.61 -121.95 43.35
N VAL A 24 -15.83 -121.67 44.65
CA VAL A 24 -16.45 -120.42 45.12
C VAL A 24 -15.52 -119.22 44.92
N VAL A 25 -14.22 -119.37 45.19
CA VAL A 25 -13.22 -118.31 44.94
C VAL A 25 -13.07 -118.06 43.44
N GLY A 26 -13.11 -119.11 42.60
CA GLY A 26 -13.07 -118.98 41.15
C GLY A 26 -14.30 -118.26 40.57
N SER A 27 -15.50 -118.52 41.11
CA SER A 27 -16.73 -117.85 40.65
C SER A 27 -16.78 -116.38 41.08
N THR A 28 -16.37 -116.06 42.30
CA THR A 28 -16.27 -114.68 42.79
C THR A 28 -15.19 -113.88 42.06
N PHE A 29 -14.04 -114.49 41.74
CA PHE A 29 -13.01 -113.86 40.92
C PHE A 29 -13.51 -113.58 39.49
N ARG A 30 -14.21 -114.53 38.86
CA ARG A 30 -14.86 -114.30 37.55
C ARG A 30 -15.86 -113.16 37.59
N PHE A 31 -16.70 -113.10 38.64
CA PHE A 31 -17.64 -112.00 38.83
C PHE A 31 -16.93 -110.66 39.00
N MET A 32 -15.84 -110.60 39.79
CA MET A 32 -15.03 -109.39 39.93
C MET A 32 -14.44 -108.93 38.59
N VAL A 33 -13.86 -109.85 37.81
CA VAL A 33 -13.28 -109.51 36.49
C VAL A 33 -14.36 -109.00 35.53
N ILE A 34 -15.51 -109.66 35.47
CA ILE A 34 -16.65 -109.22 34.63
C ILE A 34 -17.15 -107.84 35.10
N SER A 35 -17.28 -107.61 36.41
CA SER A 35 -17.72 -106.32 36.95
C SER A 35 -16.71 -105.19 36.66
N ALA A 36 -15.40 -105.44 36.83
CA ALA A 36 -14.35 -104.46 36.59
C ALA A 36 -14.24 -104.12 35.09
N THR A 37 -14.33 -105.12 34.22
CA THR A 37 -14.35 -104.89 32.76
C THR A 37 -15.58 -104.13 32.31
N LEU A 38 -16.77 -104.43 32.87
CA LEU A 38 -18.00 -103.71 32.57
C LEU A 38 -17.95 -102.26 33.07
N VAL A 39 -17.44 -102.01 34.28
CA VAL A 39 -17.25 -100.65 34.82
C VAL A 39 -16.25 -99.87 33.97
N SER A 40 -15.10 -100.46 33.61
CA SER A 40 -14.10 -99.83 32.75
C SER A 40 -14.67 -99.50 31.35
N TRP A 41 -15.45 -100.42 30.77
CA TRP A 41 -16.14 -100.19 29.50
C TRP A 41 -17.16 -99.05 29.61
N LEU A 42 -18.01 -99.03 30.66
CA LEU A 42 -18.97 -97.95 30.90
C LEU A 42 -18.29 -96.60 31.11
N GLN A 43 -17.18 -96.56 31.88
CA GLN A 43 -16.38 -95.34 32.05
C GLN A 43 -15.82 -94.86 30.71
N THR A 44 -15.31 -95.76 29.88
CA THR A 44 -14.80 -95.42 28.54
C THR A 44 -15.91 -94.87 27.63
N GLN A 45 -17.09 -95.49 27.62
CA GLN A 45 -18.25 -95.00 26.86
C GLN A 45 -18.74 -93.64 27.38
N TRP A 46 -18.76 -93.44 28.70
CA TRP A 46 -19.13 -92.17 29.32
C TRP A 46 -18.15 -91.04 28.96
N LEU A 47 -16.84 -91.30 29.01
CA LEU A 47 -15.83 -90.33 28.59
C LEU A 47 -15.93 -89.99 27.09
N ARG A 48 -16.18 -90.99 26.23
CA ARG A 48 -16.44 -90.76 24.80
C ARG A 48 -17.70 -89.92 24.58
N TYR A 49 -18.79 -90.22 25.28
CA TYR A 49 -20.03 -89.46 25.17
C TYR A 49 -19.87 -88.01 25.64
N THR A 50 -19.26 -87.79 26.81
CA THR A 50 -19.04 -86.44 27.36
C THR A 50 -18.06 -85.62 26.52
N SER A 51 -17.03 -86.23 25.94
CA SER A 51 -16.12 -85.54 25.01
C SER A 51 -16.82 -85.15 23.69
N LEU A 52 -17.67 -86.01 23.13
CA LEU A 52 -18.50 -85.68 21.97
C LEU A 52 -19.50 -84.56 22.28
N LEU A 53 -20.13 -84.57 23.45
CA LEU A 53 -21.01 -83.48 23.90
C LEU A 53 -20.24 -82.16 24.07
N LYS A 54 -19.05 -82.19 24.69
CA LYS A 54 -18.18 -81.00 24.80
C LYS A 54 -17.80 -80.47 23.43
N LYS A 55 -17.41 -81.33 22.49
CA LYS A 55 -17.07 -80.95 21.10
C LYS A 55 -18.28 -80.35 20.35
N ARG A 56 -19.48 -80.91 20.51
CA ARG A 56 -20.70 -80.35 19.93
C ARG A 56 -21.05 -78.99 20.54
N ARG A 57 -20.92 -78.85 21.86
CA ARG A 57 -21.18 -77.57 22.55
C ARG A 57 -20.17 -76.50 22.12
N SER A 58 -18.88 -76.83 22.05
CA SER A 58 -17.85 -75.89 21.58
C SER A 58 -18.05 -75.51 20.12
N ALA A 59 -18.43 -76.45 19.25
CA ALA A 59 -18.75 -76.16 17.86
C ALA A 59 -19.97 -75.23 17.71
N ARG A 60 -21.03 -75.43 18.50
CA ARG A 60 -22.19 -74.52 18.52
C ARG A 60 -21.83 -73.13 19.03
N LEU A 61 -21.01 -73.04 20.09
CA LEU A 61 -20.55 -71.75 20.61
C LEU A 61 -19.64 -71.03 19.61
N ALA A 62 -18.76 -71.75 18.91
CA ALA A 62 -17.92 -71.19 17.85
C ALA A 62 -18.78 -70.68 16.68
N ALA A 63 -19.75 -71.47 16.21
CA ALA A 63 -20.67 -71.06 15.15
C ALA A 63 -21.50 -69.82 15.54
N ALA A 64 -22.02 -69.77 16.78
CA ALA A 64 -22.74 -68.61 17.28
C ALA A 64 -21.84 -67.36 17.40
N ALA A 65 -20.58 -67.53 17.81
CA ALA A 65 -19.61 -66.43 17.85
C ALA A 65 -19.25 -65.92 16.46
N ASP A 66 -19.12 -66.80 15.47
CA ASP A 66 -18.85 -66.41 14.09
C ASP A 66 -20.06 -65.72 13.46
N GLU A 67 -21.29 -66.17 13.73
CA GLU A 67 -22.50 -65.48 13.31
C GLU A 67 -22.64 -64.08 13.96
N ALA A 68 -22.30 -63.94 15.24
CA ALA A 68 -22.29 -62.64 15.91
C ALA A 68 -21.25 -61.69 15.27
N ARG A 69 -20.06 -62.21 14.90
CA ARG A 69 -19.02 -61.44 14.20
C ARG A 69 -19.45 -61.01 12.81
N THR A 70 -20.12 -61.86 12.04
CA THR A 70 -20.60 -61.47 10.70
C THR A 70 -21.67 -60.39 10.80
N ARG A 71 -22.64 -60.52 11.72
CA ARG A 71 -23.64 -59.47 11.99
C ARG A 71 -23.02 -58.14 12.41
N HIS A 72 -22.00 -58.18 13.27
CA HIS A 72 -21.29 -56.97 13.66
C HIS A 72 -20.56 -56.33 12.47
N ARG A 73 -19.93 -57.14 11.61
CA ARG A 73 -19.27 -56.62 10.39
C ARG A 73 -20.26 -55.99 9.42
N THR A 74 -21.44 -56.58 9.21
CA THR A 74 -22.47 -55.99 8.36
C THR A 74 -23.00 -54.68 8.96
N GLN A 75 -23.27 -54.63 10.27
CA GLN A 75 -23.67 -53.38 10.93
C GLN A 75 -22.63 -52.27 10.80
N VAL A 76 -21.34 -52.59 10.95
CA VAL A 76 -20.27 -51.61 10.76
C VAL A 76 -20.20 -51.15 9.29
N ALA A 77 -20.40 -52.04 8.32
CA ALA A 77 -20.46 -51.69 6.91
C ALA A 77 -21.62 -50.73 6.61
N ASP A 78 -22.84 -51.05 7.06
CA ASP A 78 -24.04 -50.22 6.86
C ASP A 78 -23.88 -48.83 7.51
N ILE A 79 -23.33 -48.78 8.74
CA ILE A 79 -23.03 -47.51 9.41
C ILE A 79 -21.97 -46.72 8.63
N SER A 80 -20.91 -47.37 8.15
CA SER A 80 -19.87 -46.68 7.37
C SER A 80 -20.38 -46.15 6.03
N GLU A 81 -21.30 -46.87 5.37
CA GLU A 81 -21.95 -46.45 4.13
C GLU A 81 -22.83 -45.23 4.37
N SER A 82 -23.70 -45.28 5.39
CA SER A 82 -24.55 -44.12 5.74
C SER A 82 -23.76 -42.88 6.16
N ILE A 83 -22.62 -43.05 6.86
CA ILE A 83 -21.70 -41.94 7.16
C ILE A 83 -21.09 -41.40 5.86
N GLY A 84 -20.68 -42.29 4.94
CA GLY A 84 -20.15 -41.92 3.63
C GLY A 84 -21.13 -41.07 2.82
N GLU A 85 -22.38 -41.50 2.71
CA GLU A 85 -23.44 -40.78 2.00
C GLU A 85 -23.72 -39.40 2.63
N ASN A 86 -23.77 -39.31 3.96
CA ASN A 86 -23.95 -38.05 4.67
C ASN A 86 -22.79 -37.07 4.42
N VAL A 87 -21.54 -37.57 4.40
CA VAL A 87 -20.36 -36.74 4.11
C VAL A 87 -20.39 -36.26 2.67
N ILE A 88 -20.74 -37.11 1.70
CA ILE A 88 -20.87 -36.73 0.29
C ILE A 88 -21.95 -35.65 0.13
N SER A 89 -23.13 -35.86 0.73
CA SER A 89 -24.22 -34.87 0.71
C SER A 89 -23.81 -33.52 1.30
N LEU A 90 -23.07 -33.52 2.42
CA LEU A 90 -22.56 -32.31 3.04
C LEU A 90 -21.52 -31.58 2.17
N LEU A 91 -20.65 -32.34 1.50
CA LEU A 91 -19.66 -31.78 0.56
C LEU A 91 -20.34 -31.16 -0.67
N ASP A 92 -21.35 -31.82 -1.22
CA ASP A 92 -22.13 -31.29 -2.35
C ASP A 92 -22.89 -30.02 -1.95
N GLN A 93 -23.52 -30.01 -0.78
CA GLN A 93 -24.17 -28.82 -0.24
C GLN A 93 -23.18 -27.66 -0.05
N ARG A 94 -21.96 -27.95 0.43
CA ARG A 94 -20.91 -26.94 0.57
C ARG A 94 -20.44 -26.41 -0.78
N ARG A 95 -20.31 -27.28 -1.79
CA ARG A 95 -19.96 -26.91 -3.16
C ARG A 95 -21.04 -26.02 -3.79
N GLU A 96 -22.31 -26.37 -3.62
CA GLU A 96 -23.44 -25.57 -4.12
C GLU A 96 -23.47 -24.18 -3.46
N ARG A 97 -23.28 -24.09 -2.14
CA ARG A 97 -23.18 -22.79 -1.44
C ARG A 97 -22.00 -21.96 -1.94
N ALA A 98 -20.85 -22.59 -2.19
CA ALA A 98 -19.68 -21.90 -2.73
C ALA A 98 -19.94 -21.34 -4.14
N LEU A 99 -20.63 -22.11 -5.00
CA LEU A 99 -21.04 -21.66 -6.34
C LEU A 99 -22.03 -20.50 -6.26
N LYS A 100 -23.04 -20.57 -5.39
CA LYS A 100 -23.99 -19.46 -5.16
C LYS A 100 -23.30 -18.18 -4.71
N LEU A 101 -22.36 -18.28 -3.76
CA LEU A 101 -21.57 -17.12 -3.31
C LEU A 101 -20.68 -16.54 -4.42
N SER A 102 -20.13 -17.40 -5.30
CA SER A 102 -19.35 -16.93 -6.45
C SER A 102 -20.23 -16.18 -7.45
N GLN A 103 -21.40 -16.74 -7.80
CA GLN A 103 -22.37 -16.10 -8.69
C GLN A 103 -22.87 -14.76 -8.13
N GLU A 104 -23.15 -14.68 -6.83
CA GLU A 104 -23.57 -13.44 -6.19
C GLU A 104 -22.46 -12.36 -6.25
N ARG A 105 -21.19 -12.75 -6.04
CA ARG A 105 -20.05 -11.84 -6.20
C ARG A 105 -19.89 -11.35 -7.64
N GLU A 106 -20.13 -12.20 -8.63
CA GLU A 106 -20.10 -11.81 -10.04
C GLU A 106 -21.22 -10.82 -10.38
N ARG A 107 -22.44 -11.06 -9.91
CA ARG A 107 -23.55 -10.11 -10.06
C ARG A 107 -23.20 -8.75 -9.44
N LYS A 108 -22.70 -8.73 -8.21
CA LYS A 108 -22.26 -7.49 -7.54
C LYS A 108 -21.15 -6.77 -8.30
N ARG A 109 -20.22 -7.50 -8.94
CA ARG A 109 -19.18 -6.92 -9.79
C ARG A 109 -19.79 -6.26 -11.04
N HIS A 110 -20.69 -6.95 -11.74
CA HIS A 110 -21.39 -6.36 -12.88
C HIS A 110 -22.24 -5.16 -12.52
N ASP A 111 -22.97 -5.20 -11.40
CA ASP A 111 -23.74 -4.04 -10.93
C ASP A 111 -22.82 -2.85 -10.64
N HIS A 112 -21.67 -3.10 -10.00
CA HIS A 112 -20.68 -2.06 -9.75
C HIS A 112 -20.09 -1.49 -11.05
N GLU A 113 -19.75 -2.34 -12.02
CA GLU A 113 -19.27 -1.94 -13.34
C GLU A 113 -20.30 -1.08 -14.07
N GLN A 114 -21.58 -1.44 -14.03
CA GLN A 114 -22.66 -0.66 -14.63
C GLN A 114 -22.81 0.72 -13.97
N VAL A 115 -22.72 0.79 -12.64
CA VAL A 115 -22.78 2.07 -11.90
C VAL A 115 -21.59 2.97 -12.27
N VAL A 116 -20.39 2.39 -12.36
CA VAL A 116 -19.19 3.14 -12.78
C VAL A 116 -19.33 3.61 -14.23
N MET A 117 -19.77 2.75 -15.14
CA MET A 117 -19.98 3.08 -16.54
C MET A 117 -21.02 4.21 -16.71
N LYS A 118 -22.14 4.12 -15.98
CA LYS A 118 -23.17 5.18 -15.95
C LYS A 118 -22.59 6.51 -15.49
N ARG A 119 -21.82 6.52 -14.39
CA ARG A 119 -21.19 7.75 -13.87
C ARG A 119 -20.17 8.34 -14.86
N VAL A 120 -19.37 7.50 -15.51
CA VAL A 120 -18.43 7.96 -16.55
C VAL A 120 -19.19 8.58 -17.72
N MET A 121 -20.28 7.96 -18.16
CA MET A 121 -21.13 8.47 -19.24
C MET A 121 -21.77 9.81 -18.86
N GLU A 122 -22.30 9.94 -17.64
CA GLU A 122 -22.83 11.22 -17.11
C GLU A 122 -21.75 12.32 -17.10
N HIS A 123 -20.52 12.00 -16.69
CA HIS A 123 -19.41 12.95 -16.74
C HIS A 123 -19.00 13.35 -18.16
N LEU A 124 -19.04 12.42 -19.11
CA LEU A 124 -18.76 12.71 -20.53
C LEU A 124 -19.81 13.63 -21.13
N ILE A 125 -21.09 13.38 -20.84
CA ILE A 125 -22.20 14.24 -21.26
C ILE A 125 -22.04 15.64 -20.67
N ALA A 126 -21.81 15.75 -19.36
CA ALA A 126 -21.60 17.04 -18.69
C ALA A 126 -20.38 17.80 -19.24
N PHE A 127 -19.31 17.09 -19.60
CA PHE A 127 -18.13 17.67 -20.23
C PHE A 127 -18.44 18.20 -21.63
N GLN A 128 -19.19 17.45 -22.43
CA GLN A 128 -19.61 17.89 -23.76
C GLN A 128 -20.51 19.12 -23.69
N GLU A 129 -21.51 19.12 -22.80
CA GLU A 129 -22.38 20.28 -22.56
C GLU A 129 -21.57 21.51 -22.10
N SER A 130 -20.56 21.31 -21.25
CA SER A 130 -19.67 22.40 -20.82
C SER A 130 -18.88 22.98 -21.98
N GLN A 131 -18.37 22.14 -22.89
CA GLN A 131 -17.67 22.62 -24.08
C GLN A 131 -18.60 23.38 -25.02
N GLU A 132 -19.83 22.90 -25.23
CA GLU A 132 -20.82 23.57 -26.07
C GLU A 132 -21.19 24.94 -25.49
N ARG A 133 -21.41 25.04 -24.17
CA ARG A 133 -21.65 26.32 -23.49
C ARG A 133 -20.47 27.28 -23.65
N GLU A 134 -19.24 26.79 -23.56
CA GLU A 134 -18.05 27.63 -23.75
C GLU A 134 -17.95 28.15 -25.19
N ARG A 135 -18.27 27.31 -26.19
CA ARG A 135 -18.32 27.73 -27.60
C ARG A 135 -19.39 28.80 -27.82
N ILE A 136 -20.60 28.60 -27.30
CA ILE A 136 -21.69 29.57 -27.41
C ILE A 136 -21.29 30.91 -26.76
N ASN A 137 -20.64 30.90 -25.59
CA ASN A 137 -20.18 32.12 -24.92
C ASN A 137 -19.10 32.84 -25.75
N LYS A 138 -18.14 32.10 -26.34
CA LYS A 138 -17.14 32.68 -27.24
C LYS A 138 -17.79 33.32 -28.47
N ASP A 139 -18.76 32.65 -29.08
CA ASP A 139 -19.48 33.18 -30.24
C ASP A 139 -20.28 34.44 -29.88
N GLN A 140 -20.93 34.46 -28.71
CA GLN A 140 -21.61 35.65 -28.20
C GLN A 140 -20.63 36.82 -27.95
N GLN A 141 -19.45 36.55 -27.40
CA GLN A 141 -18.42 37.57 -27.21
C GLN A 141 -17.88 38.11 -28.53
N LEU A 142 -17.66 37.24 -29.52
CA LEU A 142 -17.23 37.64 -30.85
C LEU A 142 -18.28 38.53 -31.51
N LYS A 143 -19.55 38.14 -31.47
CA LYS A 143 -20.66 38.94 -32.00
C LYS A 143 -20.75 40.32 -31.32
N ALA A 144 -20.63 40.37 -30.00
CA ALA A 144 -20.61 41.63 -29.26
C ALA A 144 -19.42 42.52 -29.64
N ARG A 145 -18.26 41.94 -29.98
CA ARG A 145 -17.10 42.69 -30.49
C ARG A 145 -17.35 43.23 -31.90
N GLU A 146 -17.92 42.43 -32.78
CA GLU A 146 -18.30 42.84 -34.14
C GLU A 146 -19.29 44.01 -34.10
N ASP A 147 -20.35 43.92 -33.28
CA ASP A 147 -21.33 45.01 -33.11
C ASP A 147 -20.68 46.31 -32.60
N ASN A 148 -19.73 46.21 -31.68
CA ASN A 148 -18.97 47.36 -31.17
C ASN A 148 -18.06 47.99 -32.24
N ILE A 149 -17.44 47.17 -33.08
CA ILE A 149 -16.61 47.65 -34.20
C ILE A 149 -17.51 48.38 -35.21
N LEU A 150 -18.63 47.78 -35.61
CA LEU A 150 -19.60 48.40 -36.52
C LEU A 150 -20.14 49.73 -35.97
N ALA A 151 -20.41 49.81 -34.67
CA ALA A 151 -20.83 51.05 -34.04
C ALA A 151 -19.74 52.14 -34.08
N ARG A 152 -18.46 51.75 -33.90
CA ARG A 152 -17.32 52.68 -34.01
C ARG A 152 -17.10 53.14 -35.45
N GLU A 153 -17.21 52.25 -36.43
CA GLU A 153 -17.11 52.60 -37.85
C GLU A 153 -18.19 53.61 -38.25
N ARG A 154 -19.44 53.42 -37.80
CA ARG A 154 -20.51 54.40 -38.03
C ARG A 154 -20.21 55.77 -37.41
N LYS A 155 -19.68 55.80 -36.17
CA LYS A 155 -19.28 57.06 -35.51
C LYS A 155 -18.11 57.73 -36.23
N SER A 156 -17.13 56.97 -36.69
CA SER A 156 -16.00 57.48 -37.46
C SER A 156 -16.47 58.08 -38.78
N LYS A 157 -17.37 57.39 -39.49
CA LYS A 157 -17.95 57.88 -40.75
C LYS A 157 -18.72 59.19 -40.55
N GLN A 158 -19.54 59.28 -39.50
CA GLN A 158 -20.25 60.52 -39.15
C GLN A 158 -19.28 61.67 -38.79
N ALA A 159 -18.18 61.38 -38.08
CA ALA A 159 -17.17 62.38 -37.75
C ALA A 159 -16.40 62.86 -39.00
N GLU A 160 -16.11 61.95 -39.93
CA GLU A 160 -15.48 62.29 -41.21
C GLU A 160 -16.39 63.18 -42.07
N GLU A 161 -17.67 62.84 -42.20
CA GLU A 161 -18.66 63.68 -42.89
C GLU A 161 -18.77 65.08 -42.24
N ALA A 162 -18.72 65.17 -40.90
CA ALA A 162 -18.71 66.43 -40.18
C ALA A 162 -17.43 67.26 -40.42
N LEU A 163 -16.27 66.62 -40.47
CA LEU A 163 -14.99 67.27 -40.78
C LEU A 163 -14.97 67.78 -42.22
N GLN A 164 -15.45 66.99 -43.19
CA GLN A 164 -15.57 67.43 -44.58
C GLN A 164 -16.52 68.65 -44.70
N ALA A 165 -17.62 68.67 -43.97
CA ALA A 165 -18.52 69.83 -43.93
C ALA A 165 -17.87 71.07 -43.30
N LEU A 166 -17.05 70.90 -42.26
CA LEU A 166 -16.27 72.00 -41.67
C LEU A 166 -15.18 72.52 -42.61
N GLN A 167 -14.47 71.62 -43.29
CA GLN A 167 -13.45 71.97 -44.27
C GLN A 167 -14.06 72.78 -45.41
N LYS A 168 -15.20 72.35 -45.96
CA LYS A 168 -15.95 73.12 -46.95
C LYS A 168 -16.35 74.51 -46.45
N LYS A 169 -16.82 74.64 -45.20
CA LYS A 169 -17.12 75.94 -44.59
C LYS A 169 -15.90 76.84 -44.43
N LEU A 170 -14.74 76.26 -44.10
CA LEU A 170 -13.47 76.99 -44.00
C LEU A 170 -13.00 77.46 -45.38
N GLU A 171 -13.08 76.61 -46.40
CA GLU A 171 -12.77 77.01 -47.79
C GLU A 171 -13.69 78.13 -48.27
N GLU A 172 -15.01 78.06 -47.99
CA GLU A 172 -15.94 79.16 -48.29
C GLU A 172 -15.59 80.45 -47.54
N ARG A 173 -15.18 80.35 -46.26
CA ARG A 173 -14.71 81.50 -45.49
C ARG A 173 -13.40 82.06 -46.00
N GLU A 174 -12.45 81.21 -46.38
CA GLU A 174 -11.18 81.61 -46.95
C GLU A 174 -11.38 82.29 -48.30
N GLN A 175 -12.25 81.78 -49.17
CA GLN A 175 -12.62 82.47 -50.41
C GLN A 175 -13.24 83.83 -50.14
N ARG A 176 -14.14 83.94 -49.14
CA ARG A 176 -14.71 85.23 -48.72
C ARG A 176 -13.66 86.17 -48.15
N LEU A 177 -12.75 85.66 -47.33
CA LEU A 177 -11.65 86.43 -46.76
C LEU A 177 -10.68 86.85 -47.84
N LYS A 178 -10.34 86.00 -48.81
CA LYS A 178 -9.47 86.33 -49.94
C LYS A 178 -10.10 87.40 -50.84
N ALA A 179 -11.41 87.36 -51.06
CA ALA A 179 -12.14 88.45 -51.70
C ALA A 179 -12.12 89.75 -50.85
N ALA A 180 -12.21 89.63 -49.51
CA ALA A 180 -12.07 90.76 -48.61
C ALA A 180 -10.61 91.23 -48.46
N GLU A 181 -9.63 90.36 -48.64
CA GLU A 181 -8.20 90.60 -48.58
C GLU A 181 -7.73 91.22 -49.89
N ASP A 182 -8.25 90.84 -51.05
CA ASP A 182 -8.12 91.63 -52.28
C ASP A 182 -8.72 93.04 -52.11
N SER A 183 -9.72 93.21 -51.23
CA SER A 183 -10.26 94.53 -50.85
C SER A 183 -9.46 95.26 -49.74
N SER A 184 -8.71 94.52 -48.92
CA SER A 184 -7.98 94.99 -47.71
C SER A 184 -6.46 95.07 -47.92
N ALA A 185 -5.90 94.38 -48.91
CA ALA A 185 -4.53 94.48 -49.39
C ALA A 185 -4.29 95.83 -50.11
N ARG A 186 -5.37 96.55 -50.45
CA ARG A 186 -5.32 98.00 -50.74
C ARG A 186 -5.16 98.87 -49.48
N LYS A 187 -5.32 98.33 -48.27
CA LYS A 187 -5.36 99.07 -47.01
C LYS A 187 -4.31 98.66 -45.97
N ILE A 188 -3.73 97.46 -46.05
CA ILE A 188 -2.80 96.92 -45.05
C ILE A 188 -1.46 96.58 -45.72
N HIS A 189 -0.86 97.57 -46.39
CA HIS A 189 0.59 97.63 -46.64
C HIS A 189 1.24 98.65 -45.66
N LEU A 190 0.66 98.81 -44.48
CA LEU A 190 1.17 99.63 -43.40
C LEU A 190 0.87 98.88 -42.10
N GLN A 191 1.92 98.53 -41.36
CA GLN A 191 1.91 97.80 -40.08
C GLN A 191 1.78 96.27 -40.22
N GLN A 192 2.59 95.43 -39.59
CA GLN A 192 3.71 95.61 -38.67
C GLN A 192 4.27 94.20 -38.42
N GLU A 193 5.60 94.13 -38.32
CA GLU A 193 6.38 92.96 -37.94
C GLU A 193 6.09 92.48 -36.49
N GLU A 194 6.73 91.35 -36.12
CA GLU A 194 7.04 90.89 -34.74
C GLU A 194 5.98 90.01 -34.03
N PHE A 195 6.23 88.86 -33.38
CA PHE A 195 7.44 88.25 -32.79
C PHE A 195 7.21 86.74 -32.49
N ARG A 196 8.28 85.97 -32.20
CA ARG A 196 8.32 84.49 -32.14
C ARG A 196 8.84 83.95 -30.77
N THR A 197 8.25 82.84 -30.30
CA THR A 197 8.82 81.67 -29.52
C THR A 197 9.29 81.72 -28.04
N GLN A 198 9.06 80.57 -27.34
CA GLN A 198 9.95 79.74 -26.43
C GLN A 198 9.23 79.25 -25.14
N ALA A 199 9.61 78.23 -24.36
CA ALA A 199 10.31 76.92 -24.45
C ALA A 199 10.29 76.27 -23.03
N ILE A 200 10.55 74.96 -22.93
CA ILE A 200 10.32 74.02 -21.80
C ILE A 200 11.56 73.86 -20.87
N GLN A 201 11.39 73.53 -19.58
CA GLN A 201 12.43 73.01 -18.65
C GLN A 201 12.01 71.66 -18.00
N PRO A 202 12.93 70.73 -17.67
CA PRO A 202 12.67 69.61 -16.76
C PRO A 202 13.49 69.65 -15.45
N ALA A 203 12.89 69.15 -14.36
CA ALA A 203 13.43 69.11 -13.01
C ALA A 203 14.05 67.75 -12.62
N VAL A 204 15.12 67.81 -11.83
CA VAL A 204 15.90 66.69 -11.27
C VAL A 204 15.24 66.18 -9.97
N VAL A 205 15.01 64.87 -9.83
CA VAL A 205 14.40 64.23 -8.64
C VAL A 205 15.44 63.44 -7.85
N ALA A 206 15.52 63.74 -6.55
CA ALA A 206 16.35 63.07 -5.56
C ALA A 206 15.75 61.71 -5.12
N PHE A 207 16.60 60.68 -5.03
CA PHE A 207 16.23 59.33 -4.57
C PHE A 207 16.35 59.23 -3.04
N ASN A 208 15.21 59.05 -2.36
CA ASN A 208 15.16 58.54 -0.99
C ASN A 208 15.09 57.01 -1.01
N PRO A 209 15.92 56.28 -0.23
CA PRO A 209 15.83 54.83 -0.14
C PRO A 209 14.57 54.44 0.65
N THR A 210 13.55 53.97 -0.07
CA THR A 210 12.36 53.37 0.52
C THR A 210 12.69 52.02 1.16
N PRO A 211 12.09 51.69 2.33
CA PRO A 211 12.24 50.38 2.95
C PRO A 211 11.71 49.30 1.99
N VAL A 212 12.64 48.49 1.52
CA VAL A 212 12.41 47.48 0.50
C VAL A 212 11.62 46.33 1.10
N LYS A 213 10.35 46.21 0.70
CA LYS A 213 9.54 45.02 0.95
C LYS A 213 9.97 43.92 -0.02
N PHE A 214 10.33 42.74 0.49
CA PHE A 214 10.55 41.55 -0.32
C PHE A 214 9.22 40.89 -0.66
N THR A 215 9.00 40.57 -1.93
CA THR A 215 7.84 39.79 -2.36
C THR A 215 8.22 38.31 -2.30
N LEU A 216 7.63 37.55 -1.38
CA LEU A 216 7.82 36.08 -1.38
C LEU A 216 7.00 35.46 -2.53
N PRO A 217 7.43 34.31 -3.08
CA PRO A 217 6.64 33.50 -4.01
C PRO A 217 5.19 33.34 -3.55
N SER A 218 4.24 33.35 -4.49
CA SER A 218 2.81 33.22 -4.20
C SER A 218 2.49 31.99 -3.34
N ASP A 219 3.19 30.88 -3.61
CA ASP A 219 3.08 29.63 -2.85
C ASP A 219 3.50 29.79 -1.39
N LEU A 220 4.43 30.68 -1.07
CA LEU A 220 4.82 31.00 0.31
C LEU A 220 3.93 32.09 0.90
N LEU A 221 3.47 33.05 0.09
CA LEU A 221 2.62 34.16 0.51
C LEU A 221 1.27 33.68 1.05
N GLU A 222 0.67 32.68 0.41
CA GLU A 222 -0.59 32.05 0.82
C GLU A 222 -0.51 31.45 2.23
N TYR A 223 0.66 30.94 2.61
CA TYR A 223 0.92 30.39 3.95
C TYR A 223 1.73 31.33 4.81
N ALA A 224 1.56 32.64 4.65
CA ALA A 224 2.28 33.60 5.46
C ALA A 224 1.37 34.46 6.36
N GLY A 225 0.09 34.07 6.46
CA GLY A 225 -0.84 34.41 7.55
C GLY A 225 -0.90 33.30 8.61
N ASP A 226 -1.99 33.13 9.35
CA ASP A 226 -2.12 32.06 10.35
C ASP A 226 -2.09 30.66 9.73
N LEU A 227 -0.89 30.10 9.56
CA LEU A 227 -0.68 28.74 9.02
C LEU A 227 -1.37 27.66 9.86
N GLU A 228 -1.67 27.92 11.14
CA GLU A 228 -2.20 26.90 12.04
C GLU A 228 -3.61 26.41 11.63
N LEU A 229 -4.43 27.28 11.02
CA LEU A 229 -5.84 26.96 10.76
C LEU A 229 -6.10 26.29 9.40
N TYR A 230 -5.31 26.59 8.36
CA TYR A 230 -5.60 26.15 6.99
C TYR A 230 -4.37 25.68 6.19
N PHE A 231 -3.38 25.08 6.86
CA PHE A 231 -2.23 24.53 6.13
C PHE A 231 -2.63 23.37 5.20
N THR A 232 -2.29 23.46 3.92
CA THR A 232 -2.52 22.39 2.95
C THR A 232 -1.26 22.07 2.13
N CYS A 233 -1.16 20.83 1.67
CA CYS A 233 -0.02 20.37 0.87
C CYS A 233 0.13 21.18 -0.42
N ILE A 234 1.32 21.74 -0.63
CA ILE A 234 1.69 22.52 -1.82
C ILE A 234 2.06 21.65 -3.04
N GLY A 235 2.20 20.34 -2.83
CA GLY A 235 2.57 19.40 -3.88
C GLY A 235 1.53 19.35 -5.01
N VAL A 236 1.99 19.00 -6.21
CA VAL A 236 1.15 18.87 -7.40
C VAL A 236 0.83 17.40 -7.65
N THR A 237 -0.43 17.06 -7.90
CA THR A 237 -0.83 15.69 -8.22
C THR A 237 -0.39 15.31 -9.64
N LYS A 238 -0.46 14.02 -9.99
CA LYS A 238 -0.20 13.57 -11.37
C LYS A 238 -1.08 14.25 -12.44
N LYS A 239 -2.21 14.83 -12.04
CA LYS A 239 -3.14 15.58 -12.91
C LYS A 239 -2.77 17.06 -13.07
N GLY A 240 -1.68 17.53 -12.45
CA GLY A 240 -1.27 18.94 -12.50
C GLY A 240 -2.00 19.87 -11.53
N THR A 241 -2.90 19.34 -10.68
CA THR A 241 -3.62 20.15 -9.68
C THR A 241 -2.92 20.13 -8.32
N ARG A 242 -3.06 21.20 -7.52
CA ARG A 242 -2.53 21.22 -6.13
C ARG A 242 -3.20 20.15 -5.26
N CYS A 243 -2.39 19.49 -4.42
CA CYS A 243 -2.81 18.39 -3.57
C CYS A 243 -3.85 18.80 -2.53
N ARG A 244 -3.66 19.95 -1.89
CA ARG A 244 -4.56 20.54 -0.88
C ARG A 244 -4.91 19.63 0.32
N GLN A 245 -4.26 18.48 0.49
CA GLN A 245 -4.47 17.64 1.67
C GLN A 245 -3.85 18.29 2.90
N SER A 246 -4.58 18.28 4.02
CA SER A 246 -4.19 18.88 5.30
C SER A 246 -3.42 17.94 6.24
N MET A 247 -3.14 16.71 5.80
CA MET A 247 -2.43 15.67 6.56
C MET A 247 -0.93 15.96 6.65
N ILE A 248 -0.57 17.05 7.30
CA ILE A 248 0.82 17.45 7.61
C ILE A 248 0.91 17.56 9.12
N SER A 249 2.04 17.11 9.70
CA SER A 249 2.20 17.10 11.15
C SER A 249 2.17 18.53 11.70
N ASN A 250 1.61 18.73 12.90
CA ASN A 250 1.59 20.07 13.51
C ASN A 250 3.01 20.60 13.78
N ALA A 251 3.98 19.70 14.01
CA ALA A 251 5.39 20.05 14.13
C ALA A 251 5.94 20.64 12.83
N ASP A 252 5.70 19.98 11.68
CA ASP A 252 6.14 20.48 10.37
C ASP A 252 5.44 21.82 10.04
N LYS A 253 4.14 21.95 10.34
CA LYS A 253 3.38 23.21 10.14
C LYS A 253 3.98 24.36 10.96
N SER A 254 4.24 24.13 12.25
CA SER A 254 4.83 25.14 13.13
C SER A 254 6.25 25.50 12.70
N ALA A 255 7.06 24.53 12.30
CA ALA A 255 8.41 24.75 11.79
C ALA A 255 8.42 25.57 10.48
N ALA A 256 7.53 25.24 9.54
CA ALA A 256 7.33 25.99 8.30
C ALA A 256 6.88 27.42 8.59
N ALA A 257 5.88 27.61 9.46
CA ALA A 257 5.38 28.92 9.88
C ALA A 257 6.49 29.78 10.48
N GLY A 258 7.23 29.23 11.45
CA GLY A 258 8.33 29.94 12.11
C GLY A 258 9.47 30.29 11.15
N ARG A 259 9.73 29.48 10.12
CA ARG A 259 10.72 29.79 9.09
C ARG A 259 10.24 30.89 8.15
N ILE A 260 9.00 30.82 7.66
CA ILE A 260 8.42 31.85 6.79
C ILE A 260 8.34 33.21 7.51
N ALA A 261 7.99 33.21 8.80
CA ALA A 261 7.99 34.43 9.63
C ALA A 261 9.39 35.06 9.73
N ARG A 262 10.45 34.26 9.93
CA ARG A 262 11.84 34.75 9.91
C ARG A 262 12.26 35.25 8.54
N MET A 263 11.84 34.60 7.46
CA MET A 263 12.09 35.06 6.09
C MET A 263 11.46 36.44 5.78
N LYS A 264 10.36 36.79 6.46
CA LYS A 264 9.68 38.09 6.34
C LYS A 264 10.23 39.18 7.26
N SER A 265 10.97 38.79 8.29
CA SER A 265 11.45 39.73 9.30
C SER A 265 12.46 40.72 8.71
N SER A 266 12.58 41.90 9.32
CA SER A 266 13.58 42.89 8.92
C SER A 266 15.02 42.40 9.13
N ASN A 267 15.22 41.43 10.04
CA ASN A 267 16.52 40.85 10.41
C ASN A 267 16.69 39.49 9.75
N CYS A 268 16.45 39.42 8.43
CA CYS A 268 16.48 38.17 7.72
C CYS A 268 17.91 37.72 7.42
N GLU A 269 18.25 36.47 7.77
CA GLU A 269 19.56 35.89 7.47
C GLU A 269 19.60 35.32 6.04
N ALA A 270 20.71 35.54 5.33
CA ALA A 270 20.91 35.00 3.98
C ALA A 270 20.83 33.45 3.93
N ALA A 271 21.22 32.77 5.02
CA ALA A 271 21.18 31.32 5.16
C ALA A 271 19.76 30.74 5.01
N LEU A 272 18.71 31.50 5.33
CA LEU A 272 17.31 31.06 5.20
C LEU A 272 16.88 30.88 3.73
N PHE A 273 17.60 31.50 2.80
CA PHE A 273 17.33 31.41 1.36
C PHE A 273 18.27 30.44 0.64
N GLU A 274 19.15 29.74 1.36
CA GLU A 274 19.98 28.71 0.76
C GLU A 274 19.15 27.52 0.30
N LEU A 275 19.61 26.84 -0.75
CA LEU A 275 18.88 25.75 -1.39
C LEU A 275 18.52 24.63 -0.40
N ASN A 276 19.40 24.32 0.55
CA ASN A 276 19.15 23.31 1.58
C ASN A 276 18.04 23.72 2.55
N ALA A 277 18.03 24.99 2.98
CA ALA A 277 17.00 25.53 3.87
C ALA A 277 15.63 25.59 3.18
N LEU A 278 15.61 25.94 1.89
CA LEU A 278 14.41 25.94 1.05
C LEU A 278 13.88 24.52 0.79
N ARG A 279 14.77 23.53 0.65
CA ARG A 279 14.39 22.12 0.50
C ARG A 279 13.71 21.58 1.75
N GLU A 280 14.30 21.84 2.91
CA GLU A 280 13.70 21.44 4.19
C GLU A 280 12.34 22.13 4.40
N LEU A 281 12.24 23.43 4.05
CA LEU A 281 10.97 24.15 4.08
C LEU A 281 9.94 23.49 3.16
N ALA A 282 10.31 23.15 1.92
CA ALA A 282 9.42 22.49 0.99
C ALA A 282 8.95 21.14 1.55
N ASP A 283 9.84 20.34 2.12
CA ASP A 283 9.51 19.04 2.69
C ASP A 283 8.53 19.13 3.88
N TRP A 284 8.60 20.19 4.70
CA TRP A 284 7.60 20.45 5.76
C TRP A 284 6.23 20.82 5.20
N MET A 285 6.19 21.40 4.01
CA MET A 285 4.96 21.84 3.35
C MET A 285 4.31 20.76 2.46
N LEU A 286 4.91 19.58 2.36
CA LEU A 286 4.43 18.45 1.56
C LEU A 286 3.81 17.35 2.42
N CYS A 287 2.74 16.71 1.93
CA CYS A 287 2.13 15.60 2.65
C CYS A 287 3.04 14.36 2.63
N PRO A 288 3.21 13.67 3.78
CA PRO A 288 4.15 12.56 3.90
C PRO A 288 3.77 11.39 3.00
N LEU A 289 2.48 11.06 2.94
CA LEU A 289 1.97 9.86 2.27
C LEU A 289 2.28 9.80 0.76
N TRP A 290 2.37 10.95 0.10
CA TRP A 290 2.52 11.05 -1.35
C TRP A 290 3.75 11.85 -1.74
N HIS A 291 3.75 13.14 -1.43
CA HIS A 291 4.71 14.09 -1.99
C HIS A 291 6.06 14.12 -1.27
N ARG A 292 6.16 13.54 -0.07
CA ARG A 292 7.44 13.38 0.64
C ARG A 292 8.12 12.04 0.34
N TYR A 293 7.38 10.93 0.42
CA TYR A 293 7.98 9.59 0.35
C TYR A 293 7.81 8.88 -1.00
N LYS A 294 6.66 9.02 -1.68
CA LYS A 294 6.39 8.25 -2.92
C LYS A 294 6.85 8.97 -4.17
N LEU A 295 6.64 10.29 -4.23
CA LEU A 295 7.01 11.12 -5.35
C LEU A 295 7.61 12.43 -4.81
N PRO A 296 8.88 12.42 -4.38
CA PRO A 296 9.50 13.55 -3.69
C PRO A 296 9.56 14.78 -4.59
N GLN A 297 8.77 15.80 -4.27
CA GLN A 297 8.73 17.08 -5.01
C GLN A 297 9.53 18.20 -4.33
N GLY A 298 10.03 17.98 -3.11
CA GLY A 298 10.78 18.96 -2.34
C GLY A 298 11.95 19.60 -3.10
N PRO A 299 12.84 18.83 -3.76
CA PRO A 299 13.99 19.38 -4.49
C PRO A 299 13.60 20.31 -5.65
N GLU A 300 12.54 19.96 -6.40
CA GLU A 300 12.07 20.74 -7.55
C GLU A 300 11.44 22.06 -7.09
N ILE A 301 10.58 22.00 -6.08
CA ILE A 301 9.94 23.18 -5.48
C ILE A 301 11.00 24.13 -4.91
N ALA A 302 11.98 23.59 -4.18
CA ALA A 302 13.07 24.38 -3.59
C ALA A 302 13.95 25.04 -4.65
N SER A 303 14.27 24.34 -5.74
CA SER A 303 15.01 24.89 -6.87
C SER A 303 14.26 26.09 -7.49
N ARG A 304 12.96 25.93 -7.75
CA ARG A 304 12.11 27.01 -8.27
C ARG A 304 12.10 28.23 -7.35
N TRP A 305 11.87 28.03 -6.04
CA TRP A 305 11.93 29.11 -5.06
C TRP A 305 13.30 29.77 -4.99
N TYR A 306 14.39 28.99 -5.11
CA TYR A 306 15.75 29.51 -5.10
C TYR A 306 15.97 30.47 -6.28
N PHE A 307 15.46 30.16 -7.47
CA PHE A 307 15.51 31.06 -8.63
C PHE A 307 14.64 32.31 -8.45
N GLU A 308 13.39 32.16 -7.99
CA GLU A 308 12.46 33.27 -7.74
C GLU A 308 12.98 34.23 -6.66
N LEU A 309 13.73 33.72 -5.69
CA LEU A 309 14.31 34.50 -4.58
C LEU A 309 15.75 34.99 -4.87
N SER A 310 16.22 34.94 -6.11
CA SER A 310 17.57 35.38 -6.49
C SER A 310 17.84 36.85 -6.16
N ASP A 311 16.88 37.75 -6.42
CA ASP A 311 17.00 39.18 -6.10
C ASP A 311 17.09 39.43 -4.59
N ALA A 312 16.31 38.71 -3.78
CA ALA A 312 16.36 38.82 -2.33
C ALA A 312 17.73 38.39 -1.79
N ARG A 313 18.29 37.31 -2.33
CA ARG A 313 19.62 36.81 -1.95
C ARG A 313 20.73 37.78 -2.34
N ALA A 314 20.67 38.37 -3.54
CA ALA A 314 21.65 39.36 -3.98
C ALA A 314 21.66 40.60 -3.07
N ARG A 315 20.47 41.05 -2.65
CA ARG A 315 20.31 42.20 -1.74
C ARG A 315 20.80 41.92 -0.32
N LEU A 316 20.52 40.73 0.22
CA LEU A 316 21.04 40.37 1.55
C LEU A 316 22.57 40.23 1.54
N LYS A 317 23.13 39.70 0.45
CA LYS A 317 24.58 39.61 0.28
C LYS A 317 25.24 41.00 0.19
N SER A 318 24.62 41.96 -0.49
CA SER A 318 25.15 43.32 -0.55
C SER A 318 25.06 44.06 0.79
N GLN A 319 23.99 43.84 1.56
CA GLN A 319 23.87 44.37 2.93
C GLN A 319 24.92 43.78 3.87
N ALA A 320 25.15 42.46 3.81
CA ALA A 320 26.19 41.81 4.62
C ALA A 320 27.59 42.37 4.33
N ASN A 321 27.89 42.63 3.05
CA ASN A 321 29.16 43.24 2.65
C ASN A 321 29.27 44.73 3.03
N ALA A 322 28.15 45.46 3.09
CA ALA A 322 28.15 46.87 3.50
C ALA A 322 28.39 47.06 5.01
N LEU A 323 28.06 46.05 5.82
CA LEU A 323 28.20 46.08 7.28
C LEU A 323 29.57 45.65 7.79
N THR A 324 30.44 45.07 6.94
CA THR A 324 31.85 44.85 7.30
C THR A 324 32.63 46.15 7.08
N PRO A 325 33.02 46.89 8.14
CA PRO A 325 33.81 48.10 7.98
C PRO A 325 35.18 47.67 7.47
N ASN A 326 35.65 48.30 6.39
CA ASN A 326 37.00 48.13 5.88
C ASN A 326 37.99 48.54 6.99
N LYS A 327 38.42 47.57 7.80
CA LYS A 327 39.40 47.75 8.86
C LYS A 327 40.78 47.72 8.22
N GLY A 328 41.16 48.83 7.62
CA GLY A 328 42.48 48.99 7.05
C GLY A 328 42.83 50.46 6.94
N PHE A 329 43.51 51.01 7.96
CA PHE A 329 44.71 51.83 7.82
C PHE A 329 45.32 52.11 9.20
N GLY A 330 46.56 51.65 9.40
CA GLY A 330 47.47 52.19 10.43
C GLY A 330 47.97 51.20 11.49
N ALA A 331 48.95 50.36 11.16
CA ALA A 331 49.94 49.92 12.14
C ALA A 331 51.32 49.82 11.48
N ALA A 332 52.24 50.58 12.04
CA ALA A 332 53.57 50.90 11.54
C ALA A 332 54.56 49.74 11.66
N SER A 333 55.54 49.79 10.78
CA SER A 333 56.73 48.97 10.67
C SER A 333 57.54 48.93 11.96
N THR A 334 58.00 47.73 12.36
CA THR A 334 59.24 47.56 13.16
C THR A 334 60.03 46.40 12.56
N PRO A 335 61.36 46.53 12.34
CA PRO A 335 62.18 45.48 11.75
C PRO A 335 62.97 44.72 12.83
N SER A 336 63.11 43.39 12.69
CA SER A 336 64.33 42.68 13.09
C SER A 336 64.30 41.21 12.63
N THR A 337 65.32 40.84 11.84
CA THR A 337 66.12 39.61 11.95
C THR A 337 65.33 38.28 11.96
N GLY A 338 65.26 37.47 10.90
CA GLY A 338 66.36 36.99 10.07
C GLY A 338 66.83 35.62 10.59
N VAL A 339 66.24 34.51 10.12
CA VAL A 339 66.95 33.25 9.83
C VAL A 339 66.17 32.46 8.78
N ALA A 340 66.91 31.91 7.82
CA ALA A 340 66.45 31.13 6.68
C ALA A 340 66.06 29.68 7.02
N SER A 341 65.13 29.10 6.24
CA SER A 341 65.13 27.71 5.73
C SER A 341 63.80 27.48 4.98
N VAL A 342 63.75 27.64 3.66
CA VAL A 342 63.89 26.59 2.62
C VAL A 342 62.70 25.61 2.53
N PHE A 343 61.92 25.83 1.46
CA PHE A 343 61.20 24.90 0.57
C PHE A 343 60.31 23.77 1.13
N SER A 344 59.00 24.01 0.96
CA SER A 344 58.12 23.31 0.01
C SER A 344 57.47 21.96 0.34
N SER A 345 56.17 22.00 0.08
CA SER A 345 55.31 20.98 -0.51
C SER A 345 54.55 20.02 0.43
N SER A 346 53.23 20.24 0.41
CA SER A 346 52.20 19.24 0.09
C SER A 346 52.09 17.99 0.97
N ASN A 347 51.02 17.90 1.75
CA ASN A 347 50.03 16.81 1.80
C ASN A 347 49.19 16.94 3.09
N THR A 348 47.85 17.00 3.00
CA THR A 348 46.90 15.89 3.21
C THR A 348 47.06 15.11 4.51
N SER A 349 45.90 14.68 5.05
CA SER A 349 45.66 13.85 6.25
C SER A 349 45.57 14.68 7.56
N SER A 350 44.39 14.83 8.18
CA SER A 350 43.51 13.87 8.89
C SER A 350 43.86 13.70 10.37
N THR A 351 42.97 14.19 11.22
CA THR A 351 42.74 13.77 12.62
C THR A 351 41.45 14.50 13.04
N GLY A 352 40.32 13.87 13.37
CA GLY A 352 40.11 12.50 13.83
C GLY A 352 40.24 12.46 15.36
N THR A 353 39.20 12.88 16.08
CA THR A 353 38.96 12.52 17.50
C THR A 353 37.47 12.75 17.76
N ALA A 354 36.62 11.75 17.51
CA ALA A 354 36.21 10.71 18.46
C ALA A 354 35.38 11.27 19.63
N ALA A 355 34.09 11.49 19.37
CA ALA A 355 33.08 11.55 20.42
C ALA A 355 32.50 10.14 20.63
N SER A 356 32.83 9.60 21.80
CA SER A 356 32.38 8.36 22.41
C SER A 356 30.89 8.08 22.20
N VAL A 357 30.59 7.02 21.45
CA VAL A 357 29.30 6.32 21.44
C VAL A 357 29.31 5.35 22.63
N GLN A 358 28.57 5.66 23.68
CA GLN A 358 28.21 4.67 24.70
C GLN A 358 27.13 3.75 24.14
N SER A 359 27.54 2.54 23.80
CA SER A 359 26.65 1.42 23.51
C SER A 359 26.00 0.95 24.81
N VAL A 360 24.70 1.17 24.95
CA VAL A 360 23.88 0.49 25.96
C VAL A 360 23.51 -0.89 25.43
N SER A 361 24.26 -1.89 25.89
CA SER A 361 23.95 -3.30 25.75
C SER A 361 22.78 -3.65 26.66
N TYR A 362 21.57 -3.79 26.10
CA TYR A 362 20.43 -4.34 26.84
C TYR A 362 20.45 -5.86 26.75
N THR A 363 21.10 -6.48 27.74
CA THR A 363 21.02 -7.92 28.01
C THR A 363 19.82 -8.22 28.90
N GLY A 364 18.89 -9.04 28.40
CA GLY A 364 18.15 -10.01 29.21
C GLY A 364 16.84 -9.58 29.88
N SER A 365 15.72 -10.08 29.35
CA SER A 365 14.70 -10.75 30.17
C SER A 365 13.86 -11.67 29.28
N GLY A 366 13.89 -12.96 29.58
CA GLY A 366 13.32 -14.02 28.76
C GLY A 366 11.80 -14.05 28.74
N PHE A 367 11.27 -14.40 27.56
CA PHE A 367 9.98 -15.06 27.43
C PHE A 367 10.25 -16.46 26.88
N GLN A 368 10.22 -17.46 27.77
CA GLN A 368 10.07 -18.85 27.40
C GLN A 368 8.63 -19.03 26.91
N SER A 369 8.44 -19.20 25.59
CA SER A 369 7.21 -19.79 25.06
C SER A 369 7.54 -21.20 24.62
N MET A 370 6.98 -22.17 25.32
CA MET A 370 7.12 -23.59 25.02
C MET A 370 6.38 -23.90 23.72
N SER A 371 7.12 -24.28 22.68
CA SER A 371 6.57 -25.01 21.54
C SER A 371 6.80 -26.51 21.74
N PRO A 372 5.79 -27.36 21.49
CA PRO A 372 5.87 -28.80 21.71
C PRO A 372 6.75 -29.50 20.65
N PRO A 373 7.43 -30.62 20.99
CA PRO A 373 8.12 -31.43 20.01
C PRO A 373 7.13 -32.44 19.40
N GLY A 374 7.05 -32.52 18.07
CA GLY A 374 6.46 -33.69 17.42
C GLY A 374 5.71 -33.42 16.12
N ALA A 375 6.44 -33.39 15.01
CA ALA A 375 6.06 -33.84 13.66
C ALA A 375 7.13 -33.24 12.72
N GLY A 376 8.09 -34.02 12.25
CA GLY A 376 7.81 -35.12 11.34
C GLY A 376 7.92 -34.58 9.92
N GLN A 377 9.13 -34.70 9.38
CA GLN A 377 9.51 -34.46 7.98
C GLN A 377 8.46 -34.99 7.00
N LEU A 378 8.07 -34.19 6.00
CA LEU A 378 7.76 -34.60 4.62
C LEU A 378 7.11 -33.44 3.86
N PHE A 379 7.90 -32.50 3.34
CA PHE A 379 7.51 -31.72 2.13
C PHE A 379 8.75 -31.06 1.54
N GLN A 380 9.55 -31.86 0.81
CA GLN A 380 10.43 -31.36 -0.23
C GLN A 380 10.05 -32.02 -1.54
N LYS A 381 9.16 -31.38 -2.32
CA LYS A 381 9.15 -31.47 -3.79
C LYS A 381 8.64 -30.14 -4.38
N PRO A 382 9.36 -29.53 -5.34
CA PRO A 382 8.94 -28.30 -5.99
C PRO A 382 7.93 -28.61 -7.11
N ALA A 383 6.71 -28.10 -6.98
CA ALA A 383 5.72 -28.07 -8.05
C ALA A 383 6.00 -26.89 -8.99
N ALA A 384 7.03 -27.01 -9.84
CA ALA A 384 7.34 -26.01 -10.86
C ALA A 384 7.92 -26.67 -12.12
N ARG A 385 7.22 -27.67 -12.66
CA ARG A 385 7.41 -28.21 -14.02
C ARG A 385 6.09 -28.84 -14.46
N ASN A 386 5.21 -28.08 -15.10
CA ASN A 386 4.11 -28.54 -15.98
C ASN A 386 3.20 -27.36 -16.39
N LEU A 387 3.78 -26.29 -16.96
CA LEU A 387 3.03 -25.23 -17.65
C LEU A 387 3.53 -25.08 -19.09
N THR A 388 3.58 -26.19 -19.82
CA THR A 388 3.74 -26.24 -21.28
C THR A 388 3.35 -27.65 -21.71
N PRO A 389 2.06 -27.88 -22.09
CA PRO A 389 1.71 -27.89 -23.50
C PRO A 389 0.23 -27.52 -23.80
N MET A 390 -0.37 -26.51 -23.15
CA MET A 390 -1.74 -26.10 -23.51
C MET A 390 -1.84 -25.14 -24.71
N PHE A 391 -0.72 -24.59 -25.18
CA PHE A 391 -0.71 -23.71 -26.36
C PHE A 391 -0.52 -24.42 -27.70
N GLU A 392 -0.24 -25.74 -27.70
CA GLU A 392 -0.01 -26.49 -28.95
C GLU A 392 -1.28 -27.17 -29.51
N ALA A 393 -2.40 -27.11 -28.78
CA ALA A 393 -3.67 -27.70 -29.20
C ALA A 393 -4.60 -26.76 -30.02
N MET A 394 -4.28 -25.46 -30.13
CA MET A 394 -5.10 -24.51 -30.92
C MET A 394 -4.55 -24.21 -32.32
N ALA A 395 -3.38 -24.75 -32.69
CA ALA A 395 -2.74 -24.49 -34.00
C ALA A 395 -3.06 -25.52 -35.09
N ARG A 396 -4.02 -26.43 -34.88
CA ARG A 396 -4.44 -27.42 -35.89
C ARG A 396 -5.95 -27.37 -36.12
N GLN A 397 -6.39 -26.40 -36.92
CA GLN A 397 -7.61 -26.55 -37.72
C GLN A 397 -7.23 -26.65 -39.20
N PRO A 398 -7.62 -27.72 -39.91
CA PRO A 398 -7.52 -27.78 -41.36
C PRO A 398 -8.62 -26.91 -41.99
N ARG A 399 -8.30 -26.36 -43.18
CA ARG A 399 -9.21 -25.64 -44.07
C ARG A 399 -10.36 -26.51 -44.55
#